data_AF-L0PIX4-F1
#
_entry.id   AF-L0PIX4-F1
#
_cell.length_a   1.000
_cell.length_b   1.000
_cell.length_c   1.000
_cell.angle_alpha   90.00
_cell.angle_beta   90.00
_cell.angle_gamma   90.00
#
_symmetry.space_group_name_H-M   'P 1'
#
loop_
_entity.id
_entity.type
_entity.pdbx_description
1 polymer ?
#
loop_
_entity_poly.entity_id
_entity_poly.type
_entity_poly.pdbx_seq_one_letter_code
_entity_poly.pdbx_strand_id
1 'polypeptide(L)' 'MGYSSHKGKWYFDKEDFKYTPSVSDGWSLEKEQIDRGKGVNFIIQVGARLKLPQLTLSTAAVFLHRFYMPEILNNKILK' A
#
# COMPACT_ATOMS: atom_id res chain seq x y z
N MET A 1 -8.26 25.92 18.23
CA MET A 1 -7.28 24.92 18.69
C MET A 1 -7.17 23.84 17.61
N GLY A 2 -6.31 24.04 16.61
CA GLY A 2 -6.19 23.09 15.50
C GLY A 2 -5.25 21.96 15.89
N TYR A 3 -5.77 20.75 16.06
CA TYR A 3 -4.92 19.57 16.15
C TYR A 3 -4.33 19.33 14.75
N SER A 4 -3.12 19.81 14.50
CA SER A 4 -2.29 19.28 13.43
C SER A 4 -1.99 17.82 13.76
N SER A 5 -2.94 16.95 13.42
CA SER A 5 -2.80 15.51 13.52
C SER A 5 -1.72 15.10 12.53
N HIS A 6 -0.51 14.87 13.04
CA HIS A 6 0.53 14.21 12.29
C HIS A 6 0.01 12.80 11.93
N LYS A 7 -0.60 12.67 10.75
CA LYS A 7 -0.92 11.36 10.17
C LYS A 7 0.39 10.57 10.10
N GLY A 8 0.43 9.42 10.76
CA GLY A 8 1.62 8.57 10.75
C GLY A 8 2.01 8.14 9.34
N LYS A 9 3.28 7.71 9.15
CA LYS A 9 3.91 7.39 7.83
C LYS A 9 3.06 6.50 6.89
N TRP A 10 2.10 5.73 7.40
CA TRP A 10 1.32 4.75 6.65
C TRP A 10 -0.20 5.00 6.65
N TYR A 11 -0.62 6.23 6.96
CA TYR A 11 -2.02 6.65 6.89
C TYR A 11 -2.20 7.61 5.71
N PHE A 12 -3.09 7.24 4.80
CA PHE A 12 -3.28 7.93 3.53
C PHE A 12 -4.76 8.25 3.33
N ASP A 13 -5.05 9.41 2.76
CA ASP A 13 -6.37 9.78 2.27
C ASP A 13 -6.62 9.17 0.89
N LYS A 14 -7.88 9.12 0.47
CA LYS A 14 -8.26 8.60 -0.86
C LYS A 14 -7.56 9.36 -2.00
N GLU A 15 -7.26 10.64 -1.78
CA GLU A 15 -6.59 11.49 -2.77
C GLU A 15 -5.11 11.13 -2.94
N ASP A 16 -4.47 10.60 -1.89
CA ASP A 16 -3.05 10.21 -1.92
C ASP A 16 -2.78 9.05 -2.88
N PHE A 17 -3.79 8.22 -3.16
CA PHE A 17 -3.67 7.09 -4.09
C PHE A 17 -3.45 7.53 -5.55
N LYS A 18 -3.66 8.80 -5.88
CA LYS A 18 -3.32 9.35 -7.21
C LYS A 18 -1.81 9.54 -7.38
N TYR A 19 -1.06 9.53 -6.27
CA TYR A 19 0.38 9.78 -6.25
C TYR A 19 1.18 8.51 -5.92
N THR A 20 0.59 7.33 -6.13
CA THR A 20 1.37 6.09 -6.05
C THR A 20 2.43 6.08 -7.16
N PRO A 21 3.59 5.44 -6.92
CA PRO A 21 4.61 5.30 -7.96
C PRO A 21 4.06 4.66 -9.24
N SER A 22 3.19 3.65 -9.12
CA SER A 22 2.59 2.99 -10.29
C SER A 22 1.67 3.91 -11.09
N VAL A 23 0.86 4.75 -10.43
CA VAL A 23 0.04 5.74 -11.14
C VAL A 23 0.91 6.83 -11.77
N SER A 24 2.00 7.22 -11.11
CA SER A 24 2.98 8.18 -11.65
C SER A 24 3.68 7.66 -12.91
N ASP A 25 3.88 6.34 -13.00
CA ASP A 25 4.40 5.63 -14.17
C ASP A 25 3.33 5.35 -15.25
N GLY A 26 2.13 5.93 -15.12
CA GLY A 26 1.07 5.89 -16.14
C GLY A 26 0.08 4.74 -16.01
N TRP A 27 0.05 4.03 -14.88
CA TRP A 27 -1.01 3.05 -14.63
C TRP A 27 -2.33 3.74 -14.24
N SER A 28 -3.46 3.13 -14.64
CA SER A 28 -4.75 3.53 -14.08
C SER A 28 -4.86 3.04 -12.64
N LEU A 29 -5.55 3.82 -11.80
CA LEU A 29 -5.84 3.47 -10.42
C LEU A 29 -6.56 2.11 -10.33
N GLU A 30 -7.50 1.85 -11.26
CA GLU A 30 -8.25 0.60 -11.33
C GLU A 30 -7.33 -0.60 -11.60
N LYS A 31 -6.38 -0.47 -12.54
CA LYS A 31 -5.41 -1.52 -12.82
C LYS A 31 -4.58 -1.84 -11.59
N GLU A 32 -4.09 -0.80 -10.89
CA GLU A 32 -3.32 -0.97 -9.66
C GLU A 32 -4.15 -1.66 -8.57
N GLN A 33 -5.41 -1.29 -8.39
CA GLN A 33 -6.32 -1.93 -7.43
C GLN A 33 -6.53 -3.41 -7.73
N ILE A 34 -6.75 -3.76 -9.00
CA ILE A 34 -6.90 -5.15 -9.44
C ILE A 34 -5.63 -5.94 -9.12
N ASP A 35 -4.46 -5.40 -9.43
CA ASP A 35 -3.19 -6.09 -9.23
C ASP A 35 -2.83 -6.20 -7.74
N ARG A 36 -3.14 -5.19 -6.91
CA ARG A 36 -3.09 -5.29 -5.44
C ARG A 36 -3.96 -6.45 -4.94
N GLY A 37 -5.18 -6.58 -5.46
CA GLY A 37 -6.10 -7.67 -5.12
C GLY A 37 -5.54 -9.05 -5.49
N LYS A 38 -4.99 -9.19 -6.70
CA LYS A 38 -4.32 -10.42 -7.15
C LYS A 38 -3.12 -10.77 -6.26
N GLY A 39 -2.31 -9.78 -5.87
CA GLY A 39 -1.16 -9.98 -5.00
C GLY A 39 -1.56 -10.46 -3.60
N VAL A 40 -2.61 -9.89 -3.00
CA VAL A 40 -3.13 -10.36 -1.70
C VAL A 40 -3.66 -11.79 -1.81
N ASN A 41 -4.41 -12.10 -2.87
CA ASN A 41 -4.91 -13.45 -3.11
C ASN A 41 -3.76 -14.47 -3.27
N PHE A 42 -2.68 -14.10 -3.97
CA PHE A 42 -1.48 -14.91 -4.08
C PHE A 42 -0.84 -15.18 -2.71
N ILE A 43 -0.67 -14.15 -1.88
CA ILE A 43 -0.13 -14.29 -0.51
C ILE A 43 -0.96 -15.27 0.31
N ILE A 44 -2.29 -15.16 0.24
CA ILE A 44 -3.22 -16.04 0.97
C ILE A 44 -3.07 -17.49 0.49
N GLN A 45 -3.03 -17.72 -0.83
CA GLN A 45 -2.91 -19.07 -1.38
C GLN A 45 -1.58 -19.74 -1.02
N VAL A 46 -0.47 -19.01 -1.12
CA VAL A 46 0.86 -19.49 -0.70
C VAL A 46 0.87 -19.75 0.80
N GLY A 47 0.32 -18.82 1.59
CA GLY A 47 0.19 -18.92 3.03
C GLY A 47 -0.57 -20.13 3.52
N ALA A 48 -1.71 -20.43 2.87
CA ALA A 48 -2.53 -21.59 3.16
C ALA A 48 -1.78 -22.90 2.90
N ARG A 49 -1.03 -22.99 1.79
CA ARG A 49 -0.20 -24.17 1.46
C ARG A 49 0.92 -24.37 2.49
N LEU A 50 1.50 -23.27 2.99
CA LEU A 50 2.53 -23.28 4.03
C LEU A 50 1.96 -23.40 5.45
N LYS A 51 0.63 -23.48 5.61
CA LYS A 51 -0.09 -23.55 6.89
C LYS A 51 0.27 -22.40 7.84
N LEU A 52 0.49 -21.20 7.30
CA LEU A 52 0.79 -20.02 8.10
C LEU A 52 -0.46 -19.46 8.80
N PRO A 53 -0.33 -18.91 10.02
CA PRO A 53 -1.45 -18.25 10.70
C PRO A 53 -1.97 -17.03 9.93
N GLN A 54 -3.26 -16.73 10.06
CA GLN A 54 -3.90 -15.57 9.43
C GLN A 54 -3.20 -14.24 9.79
N LEU A 55 -2.70 -14.11 11.02
CA LEU A 55 -1.96 -12.91 11.46
C LEU A 55 -0.72 -12.65 10.57
N THR A 56 0.00 -13.70 10.20
CA THR A 56 1.16 -13.62 9.31
C THR A 56 0.74 -13.17 7.92
N LEU A 57 -0.35 -13.73 7.39
CA LEU A 57 -0.87 -13.39 6.06
C LEU A 57 -1.37 -11.94 5.99
N SER A 58 -2.10 -11.51 7.02
CA SER A 58 -2.55 -10.13 7.17
C SER A 58 -1.39 -9.16 7.25
N THR A 59 -0.31 -9.50 7.97
CA THR A 59 0.90 -8.68 8.05
C THR A 59 1.60 -8.57 6.69
N ALA A 60 1.74 -9.69 5.97
CA ALA A 60 2.31 -9.71 4.63
C ALA A 60 1.48 -8.89 3.63
N ALA A 61 0.15 -8.99 3.68
CA ALA A 61 -0.75 -8.19 2.85
C ALA A 61 -0.62 -6.68 3.14
N VAL A 62 -0.47 -6.29 4.42
CA VAL A 62 -0.19 -4.90 4.79
C VAL A 62 1.14 -4.41 4.20
N PHE A 63 2.19 -5.24 4.24
CA PHE A 63 3.47 -4.89 3.62
C PHE A 63 3.37 -4.76 2.10
N LEU A 64 2.61 -5.63 1.43
CA LEU A 64 2.31 -5.48 0.02
C LEU A 64 1.61 -4.14 -0.26
N HIS A 65 0.58 -3.78 0.51
CA HIS A 65 -0.11 -2.50 0.31
C HIS A 65 0.80 -1.28 0.53
N ARG A 66 1.70 -1.35 1.51
CA ARG A 66 2.69 -0.31 1.79
C ARG A 66 3.73 -0.18 0.67
N PHE A 67 4.10 -1.28 0.03
CA PHE A 67 5.03 -1.27 -1.10
C PHE A 67 4.52 -0.43 -2.29
N TYR A 68 3.21 -0.48 -2.57
CA TYR A 68 2.61 0.36 -3.61
C TYR A 68 2.41 1.83 -3.19
N MET A 69 2.53 2.13 -1.90
CA MET A 69 2.44 3.51 -1.44
C MET A 69 3.82 4.17 -1.53
N PRO A 70 3.89 5.45 -1.87
CA PRO A 70 5.16 6.15 -1.96
C PRO A 70 5.85 6.09 -0.60
N GLU A 71 7.11 5.70 -0.59
CA GLU A 71 7.89 5.83 0.62
C GLU A 71 8.14 7.32 0.86
N ILE A 72 7.56 7.86 1.93
CA ILE A 72 7.92 9.19 2.43
C ILE A 72 9.31 9.07 3.07
N LEU A 73 10.33 8.96 2.22
CA LEU A 73 11.70 9.33 2.52
C LEU A 73 11.92 10.68 1.83
N ASN A 74 11.64 11.76 2.55
CA ASN A 74 12.19 13.10 2.30
C ASN A 74 11.97 13.76 0.91
N ASN A 75 10.97 13.39 0.11
CA ASN A 75 10.67 14.11 -1.15
C ASN A 75 9.66 15.27 -1.00
N LYS A 76 9.63 15.93 0.16
CA LYS A 76 9.06 17.29 0.28
C LYS A 76 10.10 18.40 0.12
N ILE A 77 11.37 18.08 -0.18
CA ILE A 77 12.45 19.08 -0.31
C ILE A 77 12.64 19.57 -1.75
N LEU A 78 12.15 18.90 -2.80
CA LEU A 78 12.35 19.36 -4.17
C LEU A 78 11.12 19.10 -5.05
N LYS A 79 10.15 20.02 -5.01
CA LYS A 79 9.45 20.64 -6.16
C LYS A 79 8.32 21.54 -5.67
#